data_AF-A0A949YAA0-F1
#
_entry.id   AF-A0A949YAA0-F1
#
_cell.length_a   1.000
_cell.length_b   1.000
_cell.length_c   1.000
_cell.angle_alpha   90.00
_cell.angle_beta   90.00
_cell.angle_gamma   90.00
#
_symmetry.space_group_name_H-M   'P 1'
#
loop_
_entity.id
_entity.type
_entity.pdbx_description
1 polymer ?
#
loop_
_entity_poly.entity_id
_entity_poly.type
_entity_poly.pdbx_seq_one_letter_code
_entity_poly.pdbx_strand_id
1 'polypeptide(L)'
;MFLKAFSLGDRGRLASLGFMAALTLGAVFALQNTSTAQTLGPANTPLWMRYPAISPDGKTIAFSFEGHLFVVASAGGLAQPLTAGTAVDTSPVWSPDGKSIAFASDRYGNFDVFLISAEGGPARRLTTHSADETPVCFTPDGQYVVFNAQRMVSAQSSKFPSARRFPELYKVSIEDGKEPEMILVTPALNAQFDKSGQHIIYDDQKGPEDLWRKHQTSAF
;
A
#
# COMPACT_ATOMS: atom_id res chain seq x y z
N MET A 1 4.02 -62.55 -18.85
CA MET A 1 4.93 -61.57 -19.47
C MET A 1 5.24 -60.51 -18.44
N PHE A 2 6.40 -60.39 -17.79
CA PHE A 2 7.50 -61.31 -17.46
C PHE A 2 7.86 -61.04 -15.99
N LEU A 3 7.86 -62.08 -15.15
CA LEU A 3 8.61 -62.13 -13.89
C LEU A 3 10.09 -62.47 -14.20
N LYS A 4 11.03 -62.03 -13.36
CA LYS A 4 12.32 -62.65 -12.95
C LYS A 4 13.22 -61.56 -12.35
N ALA A 5 14.17 -61.78 -11.43
CA ALA A 5 14.45 -62.82 -10.44
C ALA A 5 15.70 -62.37 -9.65
N PHE A 6 15.86 -62.94 -8.46
CA PHE A 6 16.98 -62.89 -7.51
C PHE A 6 18.35 -63.32 -8.07
N SER A 7 19.46 -62.93 -7.42
CA SER A 7 20.57 -63.86 -7.13
C SER A 7 21.46 -63.42 -5.94
N LEU A 8 21.81 -64.42 -5.14
CA LEU A 8 22.74 -64.56 -4.00
C LEU A 8 24.10 -63.89 -4.26
N GLY A 9 24.89 -63.38 -3.31
CA GLY A 9 25.03 -63.72 -1.89
C GLY A 9 26.50 -64.15 -1.66
N ASP A 10 27.20 -63.58 -0.67
CA ASP A 10 28.10 -64.39 0.17
C ASP A 10 28.47 -63.68 1.48
N ARG A 11 28.70 -64.53 2.48
CA ARG A 11 28.93 -64.21 3.89
C ARG A 11 30.43 -63.99 4.14
N GLY A 12 30.76 -62.98 4.92
CA GLY A 12 32.07 -62.84 5.56
C GLY A 12 31.89 -62.37 7.01
N ARG A 13 31.94 -63.30 7.96
CA ARG A 13 32.03 -63.02 9.41
C ARG A 13 33.46 -62.61 9.80
N LEU A 14 33.57 -62.10 11.04
CA LEU A 14 34.72 -62.01 11.95
C LEU A 14 35.23 -60.57 12.10
N ALA A 15 35.51 -60.01 13.28
CA ALA A 15 35.33 -60.40 14.68
C ALA A 15 35.49 -59.12 15.53
N SER A 16 35.09 -59.21 16.79
CA SER A 16 35.10 -58.18 17.85
C SER A 16 36.45 -57.50 18.15
N LEU A 17 36.42 -56.24 18.60
CA LEU A 17 37.25 -55.57 19.64
C LEU A 17 36.88 -54.08 19.56
N GLY A 18 36.32 -53.39 20.56
CA GLY A 18 36.88 -53.10 21.87
C GLY A 18 36.90 -51.56 22.05
N PHE A 19 36.21 -51.07 23.08
CA PHE A 19 36.18 -49.73 23.67
C PHE A 19 37.15 -48.64 23.14
N MET A 20 36.61 -47.43 22.87
CA MET A 20 37.06 -46.17 23.51
C MET A 20 36.19 -45.00 23.05
N ALA A 21 35.72 -44.24 24.04
CA ALA A 21 34.99 -43.00 23.87
C ALA A 21 35.88 -41.92 23.26
N ALA A 22 35.33 -41.16 22.32
CA ALA A 22 35.78 -39.80 22.04
C ALA A 22 34.54 -38.92 21.89
N LEU A 23 34.23 -38.18 22.96
CA LEU A 23 33.35 -37.02 22.90
C LEU A 23 34.02 -36.02 21.93
N THR A 24 33.53 -35.91 20.71
CA THR A 24 33.78 -34.72 19.89
C THR A 24 32.69 -33.72 20.19
N LEU A 25 33.09 -32.68 20.94
CA LEU A 25 32.30 -31.48 21.17
C LEU A 25 32.10 -30.81 19.80
N GLY A 26 30.98 -31.08 19.13
CA GLY A 26 30.57 -30.35 17.94
C GLY A 26 30.19 -28.94 18.35
N ALA A 27 31.12 -27.99 18.18
CA ALA A 27 30.83 -26.57 18.34
C ALA A 27 29.75 -26.17 17.33
N VAL A 28 28.53 -25.95 17.81
CA VAL A 28 27.48 -25.29 17.04
C VAL A 28 27.90 -23.83 16.91
N PHE A 29 28.50 -23.47 15.77
CA PHE A 29 28.64 -22.07 15.38
C PHE A 29 27.23 -21.54 15.07
N ALA A 30 26.59 -20.94 16.05
CA ALA A 30 25.45 -20.07 15.79
C ALA A 30 25.98 -18.84 15.03
N LEU A 31 25.73 -18.78 13.72
CA LEU A 31 25.89 -17.56 12.94
C LEU A 31 24.89 -16.54 13.51
N GLN A 32 25.38 -15.68 14.41
CA GLN A 32 24.67 -14.48 14.79
C GLN A 32 24.72 -13.54 13.59
N ASN A 33 23.67 -13.56 12.77
CA ASN A 33 23.37 -12.47 11.84
C ASN A 33 23.02 -11.24 12.69
N THR A 34 24.04 -10.54 13.16
CA THR A 34 23.88 -9.18 13.65
C THR A 34 23.76 -8.30 12.42
N SER A 35 22.53 -8.15 11.92
CA SER A 35 22.21 -7.02 11.05
C SER A 35 22.40 -5.77 11.90
N THR A 36 23.56 -5.13 11.73
CA THR A 36 23.75 -3.77 12.22
C THR A 36 22.77 -2.91 11.45
N ALA A 37 21.69 -2.51 12.13
CA ALA A 37 20.78 -1.51 11.60
C ALA A 37 21.62 -0.27 11.29
N GLN A 38 21.72 0.05 9.99
CA GLN A 38 22.49 1.18 9.53
C GLN A 38 21.79 2.44 10.07
N THR A 39 22.38 3.04 11.09
CA THR A 39 21.89 4.31 11.63
C THR A 39 22.23 5.37 10.59
N LEU A 40 21.21 5.91 9.93
CA LEU A 40 21.39 6.98 8.95
C LEU A 40 22.05 8.18 9.66
N GLY A 41 23.16 8.65 9.08
CA GLY A 41 23.96 9.78 9.57
C GLY A 41 23.27 11.14 9.39
N PRO A 42 23.94 12.25 9.75
CA PRO A 42 23.27 13.51 10.09
C PRO A 42 22.77 14.28 8.85
N ALA A 43 21.52 14.00 8.50
CA ALA A 43 20.47 14.99 8.25
C ALA A 43 19.16 14.44 8.86
N ASN A 44 19.14 14.27 10.19
CA ASN A 44 18.12 13.53 10.95
C ASN A 44 16.76 14.23 11.10
N THR A 45 16.37 15.07 10.15
CA THR A 45 15.00 15.59 10.04
C THR A 45 14.55 15.38 8.61
N PRO A 46 13.86 14.26 8.28
CA PRO A 46 13.28 14.09 6.95
C PRO A 46 12.42 15.31 6.63
N LEU A 47 12.84 16.06 5.62
CA LEU A 47 12.11 17.21 5.09
C LEU A 47 11.12 16.67 4.05
N TRP A 48 9.90 17.20 4.04
CA TRP A 48 8.86 16.90 3.05
C TRP A 48 8.25 15.48 3.09
N MET A 49 8.00 14.94 4.28
CA MET A 49 7.00 13.87 4.44
C MET A 49 5.62 14.42 4.07
N ARG A 50 4.88 13.70 3.22
CA ARG A 50 3.58 14.14 2.70
C ARG A 50 2.51 13.07 2.91
N TYR A 51 1.26 13.52 2.83
CA TYR A 51 0.07 12.68 2.85
C TYR A 51 0.04 11.67 4.03
N PRO A 52 0.24 12.14 5.28
CA PRO A 52 0.16 11.24 6.43
C PRO A 52 -1.28 10.72 6.60
N ALA A 53 -1.40 9.42 6.88
CA ALA A 53 -2.65 8.75 7.20
C ALA A 53 -2.46 7.81 8.39
N ILE A 54 -3.28 7.98 9.42
CA ILE A 54 -3.23 7.17 10.64
C ILE A 54 -4.11 5.91 10.48
N SER A 55 -3.65 4.78 11.01
CA SER A 55 -4.41 3.53 11.03
C SER A 55 -5.68 3.66 11.88
N PRO A 56 -6.73 2.85 11.62
CA PRO A 56 -7.99 2.93 12.37
C PRO A 56 -7.82 2.69 13.88
N ASP A 57 -6.82 1.89 14.27
CA ASP A 57 -6.49 1.64 15.68
C ASP A 57 -5.58 2.71 16.31
N GLY A 58 -5.16 3.71 15.53
CA GLY A 58 -4.33 4.82 15.99
C GLY A 58 -2.86 4.49 16.22
N LYS A 59 -2.40 3.28 15.91
CA LYS A 59 -1.06 2.80 16.27
C LYS A 59 0.00 3.01 15.20
N THR A 60 -0.39 3.20 13.96
CA THR A 60 0.52 3.26 12.81
C THR A 60 0.18 4.46 11.94
N ILE A 61 1.20 5.14 11.43
CA ILE A 61 1.07 6.25 10.49
C ILE A 61 1.73 5.80 9.18
N ALA A 62 0.95 5.80 8.10
CA ALA A 62 1.46 5.69 6.74
C ALA A 62 1.73 7.09 6.19
N PHE A 63 2.77 7.26 5.38
CA PHE A 63 3.10 8.54 4.75
C PHE A 63 3.93 8.33 3.48
N SER A 64 3.98 9.34 2.63
CA SER A 64 4.82 9.36 1.44
C SER A 64 6.12 10.12 1.72
N PHE A 65 7.25 9.53 1.31
CA PHE A 65 8.58 10.13 1.38
C PHE A 65 9.42 9.67 0.18
N GLU A 66 10.10 10.59 -0.49
CA GLU A 66 10.91 10.31 -1.69
C GLU A 66 10.18 9.52 -2.80
N GLY A 67 8.85 9.69 -2.91
CA GLY A 67 8.04 8.98 -3.90
C GLY A 67 7.66 7.55 -3.51
N HIS A 68 7.91 7.13 -2.26
CA HIS A 68 7.53 5.82 -1.75
C HIS A 68 6.68 5.93 -0.50
N LEU A 69 5.93 4.87 -0.21
CA LEU A 69 5.17 4.76 1.02
C LEU A 69 6.00 4.15 2.13
N PHE A 70 5.85 4.71 3.32
CA PHE A 70 6.45 4.23 4.55
C PHE A 70 5.38 4.12 5.63
N VAL A 71 5.62 3.24 6.60
CA VAL A 71 4.82 3.12 7.82
C VAL A 71 5.69 3.28 9.05
N VAL A 72 5.18 3.92 10.09
CA VAL A 72 5.86 4.10 11.38
C VAL A 72 4.85 3.99 12.51
N ALA A 73 5.28 3.53 13.69
CA ALA A 73 4.43 3.57 14.87
C ALA A 73 4.07 5.03 15.22
N SER A 74 2.84 5.28 15.65
CA SER A 74 2.38 6.61 16.07
C SER A 74 3.12 7.13 17.32
N ALA A 75 3.67 6.22 18.13
CA ALA A 75 4.58 6.53 19.23
C ALA A 75 5.99 6.96 18.77
N GLY A 76 6.26 6.94 17.45
CA GLY A 76 7.57 7.18 16.86
C GLY A 76 8.41 5.90 16.72
N GLY A 77 9.59 6.05 16.13
CA GLY A 77 10.51 4.95 15.87
C GLY A 77 11.04 4.97 14.44
N LEU A 78 11.61 3.84 14.01
CA LEU A 78 12.10 3.67 12.65
C LEU A 78 10.95 3.42 11.69
N ALA A 79 10.87 4.23 10.64
CA ALA A 79 9.92 4.03 9.56
C ALA A 79 10.34 2.85 8.67
N GLN A 80 9.37 2.04 8.26
CA GLN A 80 9.56 0.87 7.41
C GLN A 80 9.04 1.19 6.01
N PRO A 81 9.82 0.94 4.95
CA PRO A 81 9.34 1.11 3.58
C PRO A 81 8.28 0.06 3.26
N LEU A 82 7.17 0.51 2.66
CA LEU A 82 6.08 -0.34 2.19
C LEU A 82 6.14 -0.56 0.68
N THR A 83 6.65 0.44 -0.06
CA THR A 83 6.87 0.36 -1.50
C THR A 83 8.30 0.71 -1.87
N ALA A 84 8.71 0.31 -3.08
CA ALA A 84 10.01 0.59 -3.65
C ALA A 84 9.92 0.58 -5.18
N GLY A 85 10.91 1.18 -5.84
CA GLY A 85 11.02 1.17 -7.31
C GLY A 85 11.28 2.56 -7.86
N THR A 86 10.91 2.80 -9.12
CA THR A 86 11.08 4.09 -9.80
C THR A 86 9.79 4.90 -9.88
N ALA A 87 8.66 4.29 -9.54
CA ALA A 87 7.36 4.93 -9.59
C ALA A 87 7.11 5.77 -8.34
N VAL A 88 6.24 6.76 -8.48
CA VAL A 88 5.76 7.62 -7.42
C VAL A 88 4.51 6.99 -6.81
N ASP A 89 4.60 6.65 -5.52
CA ASP A 89 3.51 6.13 -4.72
C ASP A 89 3.07 7.18 -3.68
N THR A 90 1.79 7.54 -3.70
CA THR A 90 1.26 8.69 -2.94
C THR A 90 -0.14 8.43 -2.37
N SER A 91 -0.58 9.33 -1.47
CA SER A 91 -1.94 9.39 -0.96
C SER A 91 -2.41 8.08 -0.31
N PRO A 92 -1.70 7.57 0.72
CA PRO A 92 -2.10 6.34 1.39
C PRO A 92 -3.43 6.52 2.13
N VAL A 93 -4.28 5.52 2.07
CA VAL A 93 -5.56 5.43 2.77
C VAL A 93 -5.68 4.05 3.41
N TRP A 94 -6.00 3.99 4.70
CA TRP A 94 -6.14 2.71 5.42
C TRP A 94 -7.52 2.07 5.20
N SER A 95 -7.53 0.74 5.08
CA SER A 95 -8.77 -0.05 5.18
C SER A 95 -9.36 0.05 6.59
N PRO A 96 -10.69 -0.12 6.77
CA PRO A 96 -11.34 0.00 8.09
C PRO A 96 -10.84 -1.05 9.10
N ASP A 97 -10.36 -2.20 8.61
CA ASP A 97 -9.78 -3.26 9.44
C ASP A 97 -8.28 -3.08 9.71
N GLY A 98 -7.64 -2.06 9.11
CA GLY A 98 -6.23 -1.73 9.27
C GLY A 98 -5.24 -2.69 8.61
N LYS A 99 -5.70 -3.65 7.80
CA LYS A 99 -4.83 -4.67 7.17
C LYS A 99 -4.30 -4.30 5.80
N SER A 100 -4.87 -3.28 5.17
CA SER A 100 -4.52 -2.90 3.81
C SER A 100 -4.47 -1.39 3.66
N ILE A 101 -3.66 -0.94 2.72
CA ILE A 101 -3.52 0.46 2.35
C ILE A 101 -3.80 0.58 0.86
N ALA A 102 -4.76 1.44 0.51
CA ALA A 102 -4.96 1.89 -0.85
C ALA A 102 -4.08 3.11 -1.12
N PHE A 103 -3.53 3.23 -2.32
CA PHE A 103 -2.66 4.34 -2.70
C PHE A 103 -2.69 4.61 -4.20
N ALA A 104 -2.28 5.81 -4.60
CA ALA A 104 -2.10 6.17 -6.00
C ALA A 104 -0.67 5.86 -6.45
N SER A 105 -0.52 5.27 -7.63
CA SER A 105 0.80 4.94 -8.20
C SER A 105 0.85 5.18 -9.70
N ASP A 106 1.94 5.78 -10.17
CA ASP A 106 2.17 6.08 -11.60
C ASP A 106 2.96 5.00 -12.36
N ARG A 107 3.08 3.79 -11.77
CA ARG A 107 3.84 2.64 -12.31
C ARG A 107 3.53 2.30 -13.77
N TYR A 108 2.37 2.68 -14.28
CA TYR A 108 1.92 2.41 -15.66
C TYR A 108 1.65 3.67 -16.49
N GLY A 109 2.20 4.83 -16.09
CA GLY A 109 2.22 6.08 -16.87
C GLY A 109 1.22 7.15 -16.44
N ASN A 110 0.16 6.78 -15.73
CA ASN A 110 -0.77 7.67 -15.04
C ASN A 110 -1.03 7.13 -13.63
N PHE A 111 -1.56 7.96 -12.73
CA PHE A 111 -1.94 7.48 -11.40
C PHE A 111 -3.14 6.53 -11.50
N ASP A 112 -2.96 5.29 -11.04
CA ASP A 112 -4.04 4.36 -10.77
C ASP A 112 -4.13 4.08 -9.27
N VAL A 113 -5.26 3.51 -8.85
CA VAL A 113 -5.46 3.02 -7.49
C VAL A 113 -4.85 1.63 -7.34
N PHE A 114 -4.00 1.46 -6.34
CA PHE A 114 -3.40 0.20 -5.94
C PHE A 114 -3.76 -0.15 -4.50
N LEU A 115 -3.65 -1.43 -4.17
CA LEU A 115 -3.83 -1.98 -2.82
C LEU A 115 -2.58 -2.76 -2.42
N ILE A 116 -2.12 -2.57 -1.19
CA ILE A 116 -1.01 -3.33 -0.58
C ILE A 116 -1.39 -3.71 0.85
N SER A 117 -0.84 -4.82 1.37
CA SER A 117 -0.97 -5.17 2.78
C SER A 117 -0.21 -4.16 3.64
N ALA A 118 -0.72 -3.88 4.84
CA ALA A 118 -0.07 -2.97 5.79
C ALA A 118 1.29 -3.49 6.29
N GLU A 119 1.49 -4.81 6.21
CA GLU A 119 2.72 -5.53 6.50
C GLU A 119 3.68 -5.57 5.28
N GLY A 120 3.26 -5.03 4.14
CA GLY A 120 4.02 -4.99 2.90
C GLY A 120 3.71 -6.15 1.94
N GLY A 121 4.58 -6.32 0.94
CA GLY A 121 4.44 -7.35 -0.09
C GLY A 121 3.97 -6.81 -1.45
N PRO A 122 3.51 -7.68 -2.36
CA PRO A 122 3.15 -7.26 -3.71
C PRO A 122 1.90 -6.38 -3.72
N ALA A 123 2.00 -5.22 -4.36
CA ALA A 123 0.86 -4.35 -4.62
C ALA A 123 0.01 -4.87 -5.77
N ARG A 124 -1.31 -4.77 -5.64
CA ARG A 124 -2.29 -5.12 -6.67
C ARG A 124 -2.95 -3.86 -7.22
N ARG A 125 -2.97 -3.71 -8.54
CA ARG A 125 -3.66 -2.63 -9.25
C ARG A 125 -5.18 -2.86 -9.21
N LEU A 126 -5.95 -1.86 -8.80
CA LEU A 126 -7.42 -1.90 -8.74
C LEU A 126 -8.08 -1.15 -9.90
N THR A 127 -7.37 -0.23 -10.57
CA THR A 127 -7.96 0.55 -11.67
C THR A 127 -7.00 0.67 -12.85
N THR A 128 -7.54 0.88 -14.05
CA THR A 128 -6.74 0.91 -15.29
C THR A 128 -7.20 1.98 -16.29
N HIS A 129 -7.81 3.06 -15.81
CA HIS A 129 -8.27 4.13 -16.67
C HIS A 129 -7.11 5.03 -17.08
N SER A 130 -7.22 5.75 -18.19
CA SER A 130 -6.16 6.66 -18.69
C SER A 130 -6.08 8.01 -17.96
N ALA A 131 -6.95 8.24 -16.97
CA ALA A 131 -6.99 9.47 -16.19
C ALA A 131 -6.25 9.24 -14.86
N ASP A 132 -5.77 10.30 -14.23
CA ASP A 132 -5.20 10.18 -12.89
C ASP A 132 -6.29 9.91 -11.86
N GLU A 133 -6.03 8.94 -10.97
CA GLU A 133 -6.97 8.45 -9.98
C GLU A 133 -6.32 8.44 -8.60
N THR A 134 -6.97 9.09 -7.64
CA THR A 134 -6.41 9.26 -6.29
C THR A 134 -7.40 8.76 -5.23
N PRO A 135 -7.03 7.76 -4.41
CA PRO A 135 -7.92 7.24 -3.36
C PRO A 135 -8.16 8.31 -2.29
N VAL A 136 -9.35 8.28 -1.68
CA VAL A 136 -9.75 9.20 -0.60
C VAL A 136 -10.18 8.49 0.68
N CYS A 137 -10.93 7.40 0.57
CA CYS A 137 -11.38 6.60 1.71
C CYS A 137 -11.75 5.18 1.27
N PHE A 138 -11.92 4.28 2.24
CA PHE A 138 -12.66 3.04 2.03
C PHE A 138 -14.12 3.26 2.40
N THR A 139 -15.01 2.45 1.84
CA THR A 139 -16.37 2.31 2.39
C THR A 139 -16.30 1.68 3.78
N PRO A 140 -17.25 1.99 4.70
CA PRO A 140 -17.20 1.47 6.08
C PRO A 140 -17.25 -0.06 6.19
N ASP A 141 -17.83 -0.73 5.21
CA ASP A 141 -17.85 -2.20 5.10
C ASP A 141 -16.51 -2.81 4.64
N GLY A 142 -15.55 -1.98 4.22
CA GLY A 142 -14.23 -2.38 3.73
C GLY A 142 -14.24 -3.00 2.32
N GLN A 143 -15.37 -3.00 1.60
CA GLN A 143 -15.49 -3.69 0.32
C GLN A 143 -15.05 -2.85 -0.89
N TYR A 144 -14.98 -1.52 -0.74
CA TYR A 144 -14.64 -0.62 -1.83
C TYR A 144 -13.61 0.42 -1.42
N VAL A 145 -12.77 0.80 -2.37
CA VAL A 145 -11.94 2.01 -2.31
C VAL A 145 -12.65 3.10 -3.09
N VAL A 146 -12.86 4.24 -2.44
CA VAL A 146 -13.39 5.46 -3.05
C VAL A 146 -12.23 6.33 -3.50
N PHE A 147 -12.35 6.90 -4.69
CA PHE A 147 -11.30 7.69 -5.32
C PHE A 147 -11.87 8.83 -6.15
N ASN A 148 -11.08 9.88 -6.30
CA ASN A 148 -11.34 10.96 -7.25
C ASN A 148 -10.68 10.61 -8.58
N ALA A 149 -11.41 10.83 -9.68
CA ALA A 149 -10.87 10.73 -11.03
C ALA A 149 -11.54 11.75 -11.94
N GLN A 150 -10.87 12.12 -13.02
CA GLN A 150 -11.43 12.99 -14.06
C GLN A 150 -11.70 12.15 -15.29
N ARG A 151 -12.84 11.48 -15.30
CA ARG A 151 -13.25 10.69 -16.46
C ARG A 151 -14.21 11.53 -17.29
N MET A 152 -14.29 11.27 -18.59
CA MET A 152 -15.17 12.05 -19.47
C MET A 152 -16.59 12.06 -18.91
N VAL A 153 -17.08 13.26 -18.57
CA VAL A 153 -18.43 13.45 -18.05
C VAL A 153 -19.43 13.01 -19.12
N SER A 154 -20.48 12.30 -18.71
CA SER A 154 -21.55 11.91 -19.63
C SER A 154 -22.08 13.16 -20.36
N ALA A 155 -22.61 12.99 -21.58
CA ALA A 155 -23.23 14.08 -22.34
C ALA A 155 -24.42 14.76 -21.62
N GLN A 156 -24.83 14.24 -20.46
CA GLN A 156 -25.89 14.78 -19.61
C GLN A 156 -25.39 15.74 -18.53
N SER A 157 -24.08 15.93 -18.36
CA SER A 157 -23.55 16.87 -17.37
C SER A 157 -23.60 18.31 -17.87
N SER A 158 -24.21 19.17 -17.06
CA SER A 158 -24.28 20.63 -17.28
C SER A 158 -23.08 21.39 -16.66
N LYS A 159 -22.08 20.67 -16.14
CA LYS A 159 -20.88 21.29 -15.54
C LYS A 159 -19.95 21.85 -16.61
N PHE A 160 -19.28 22.95 -16.28
CA PHE A 160 -18.23 23.50 -17.12
C PHE A 160 -17.18 22.41 -17.41
N PRO A 161 -16.89 22.09 -18.67
CA PRO A 161 -16.01 20.99 -19.04
C PRO A 161 -14.56 21.38 -18.78
N SER A 162 -14.12 21.30 -17.53
CA SER A 162 -12.69 21.33 -17.21
C SER A 162 -12.29 19.97 -16.68
N ALA A 163 -11.84 19.12 -17.62
CA ALA A 163 -11.30 17.78 -17.36
C ALA A 163 -10.07 17.75 -16.43
N ARG A 164 -9.59 18.91 -15.95
CA ARG A 164 -8.44 19.04 -15.04
C ARG A 164 -8.73 19.67 -13.68
N ARG A 165 -9.94 20.19 -13.44
CA ARG A 165 -10.22 20.93 -12.20
C ARG A 165 -11.38 20.41 -11.37
N PHE A 166 -12.22 19.54 -11.91
CA PHE A 166 -13.41 19.06 -11.23
C PHE A 166 -13.48 17.54 -11.35
N PRO A 167 -12.82 16.77 -10.45
CA PRO A 167 -12.93 15.32 -10.46
C PRO A 167 -14.33 14.87 -10.06
N GLU A 168 -14.76 13.72 -10.57
CA GLU A 168 -15.90 12.98 -10.06
C GLU A 168 -15.46 12.02 -8.95
N LEU A 169 -16.42 11.60 -8.12
CA LEU A 169 -16.20 10.61 -7.08
C LEU A 169 -16.64 9.23 -7.56
N TYR A 170 -15.74 8.27 -7.52
CA TYR A 170 -15.97 6.87 -7.90
C TYR A 170 -15.65 5.93 -6.74
N LYS A 171 -16.12 4.69 -6.83
CA LYS A 171 -15.65 3.57 -6.01
C LYS A 171 -15.27 2.39 -6.90
N VAL A 172 -14.30 1.61 -6.45
CA VAL A 172 -13.89 0.35 -7.05
C VAL A 172 -13.86 -0.74 -5.99
N SER A 173 -14.33 -1.93 -6.34
CA SER A 173 -14.33 -3.08 -5.43
C SER A 173 -12.90 -3.54 -5.15
N ILE A 174 -12.62 -3.90 -3.90
CA ILE A 174 -11.32 -4.44 -3.52
C ILE A 174 -11.13 -5.87 -4.00
N GLU A 175 -12.16 -6.64 -4.30
CA GLU A 175 -12.02 -8.06 -4.65
C GLU A 175 -11.60 -8.25 -6.11
N ASP A 176 -12.39 -7.70 -7.03
CA ASP A 176 -12.24 -7.88 -8.47
C ASP A 176 -11.57 -6.71 -9.17
N GLY A 177 -11.55 -5.51 -8.58
CA GLY A 177 -10.81 -4.36 -9.10
C GLY A 177 -11.22 -3.97 -10.52
N LYS A 178 -12.49 -4.17 -10.88
CA LYS A 178 -13.00 -3.98 -12.24
C LYS A 178 -14.24 -3.10 -12.22
N GLU A 179 -14.35 -2.27 -13.26
CA GLU A 179 -15.50 -1.39 -13.53
C GLU A 179 -15.90 -0.44 -12.38
N PRO A 180 -15.14 0.65 -12.16
CA PRO A 180 -15.48 1.58 -11.10
C PRO A 180 -16.85 2.25 -11.27
N GLU A 181 -17.61 2.27 -10.20
CA GLU A 181 -18.95 2.86 -10.12
C GLU A 181 -18.87 4.32 -9.71
N MET A 182 -19.60 5.19 -10.39
CA MET A 182 -19.67 6.61 -10.03
C MET A 182 -20.60 6.80 -8.82
N ILE A 183 -20.13 7.52 -7.80
CA ILE A 183 -20.93 7.94 -6.63
C ILE A 183 -21.50 9.34 -6.88
N LEU A 184 -20.65 10.30 -7.27
CA LEU A 184 -21.04 11.69 -7.49
C LEU A 184 -20.42 12.23 -8.78
N VAL A 185 -21.27 12.85 -9.62
CA VAL A 185 -20.84 13.66 -10.77
C VAL A 185 -20.25 15.02 -10.37
N THR A 186 -20.40 15.39 -9.10
CA THR A 186 -19.90 16.64 -8.53
C THR A 186 -18.59 16.40 -7.78
N PRO A 187 -17.62 17.32 -7.83
CA PRO A 187 -16.42 17.25 -7.02
C PRO A 187 -16.73 17.09 -5.54
N ALA A 188 -16.21 16.01 -4.97
CA ALA A 188 -16.29 15.70 -3.56
C ALA A 188 -14.89 15.35 -3.06
N LEU A 189 -14.11 16.40 -2.79
CA LEU A 189 -12.73 16.25 -2.35
C LEU A 189 -12.70 15.76 -0.89
N ASN A 190 -11.66 15.01 -0.53
CA ASN A 190 -11.47 14.49 0.83
C ASN A 190 -12.69 13.76 1.40
N ALA A 191 -13.49 13.12 0.54
CA ALA A 191 -14.73 12.47 0.94
C ALA A 191 -14.49 11.39 2.01
N GLN A 192 -15.31 11.40 3.07
CA GLN A 192 -15.29 10.41 4.14
C GLN A 192 -16.73 9.98 4.47
N PHE A 193 -16.93 8.68 4.65
CA PHE A 193 -18.20 8.15 5.12
C PHE A 193 -18.33 8.30 6.64
N ASP A 194 -19.56 8.48 7.11
CA ASP A 194 -19.88 8.23 8.50
C ASP A 194 -19.82 6.73 8.81
N LYS A 195 -19.82 6.35 10.10
CA LYS A 195 -19.71 4.94 10.51
C LYS A 195 -20.84 4.06 9.98
N SER A 196 -22.02 4.63 9.72
CA SER A 196 -23.15 3.89 9.17
C SER A 196 -23.05 3.69 7.66
N GLY A 197 -22.21 4.45 6.96
CA GLY A 197 -22.11 4.46 5.50
C GLY A 197 -23.25 5.17 4.79
N GLN A 198 -24.16 5.81 5.52
CA GLN A 198 -25.33 6.48 4.95
C GLN A 198 -25.04 7.93 4.52
N HIS A 199 -24.02 8.54 5.10
CA HIS A 199 -23.67 9.94 4.85
C HIS A 199 -22.20 10.07 4.46
N ILE A 200 -21.92 11.03 3.57
CA ILE A 200 -20.57 11.39 3.18
C ILE A 200 -20.37 12.87 3.52
N ILE A 201 -19.27 13.19 4.21
CA ILE A 201 -18.76 14.55 4.33
C ILE A 201 -17.63 14.75 3.33
N TYR A 202 -17.62 15.90 2.66
CA TYR A 202 -16.62 16.21 1.63
C TYR A 202 -16.44 17.73 1.48
N ASP A 203 -15.31 18.11 0.90
CA ASP A 203 -15.06 19.49 0.46
C ASP A 203 -15.61 19.69 -0.96
N ASP A 204 -16.58 20.58 -1.10
CA ASP A 204 -17.15 20.94 -2.40
C ASP A 204 -16.23 21.92 -3.16
N GLN A 205 -15.77 21.51 -4.33
CA GLN A 205 -14.97 22.36 -5.22
C GLN A 205 -15.85 23.08 -6.24
N LYS A 206 -16.29 24.29 -5.87
CA LYS A 206 -17.18 25.11 -6.70
C LYS A 206 -16.47 25.85 -7.84
N GLY A 207 -15.15 25.98 -7.77
CA GLY A 207 -14.38 26.80 -8.70
C GLY A 207 -12.88 26.50 -8.71
N PRO A 208 -12.12 27.17 -9.59
CA PRO A 208 -10.69 26.96 -9.77
C PRO A 208 -9.80 27.55 -8.66
N GLU A 209 -10.31 27.63 -7.43
CA GLU A 209 -9.58 28.24 -6.32
C GLU A 209 -8.32 27.42 -5.97
N ASP A 210 -7.22 28.13 -5.71
CA ASP A 210 -5.98 27.51 -5.23
C ASP A 210 -6.12 27.20 -3.73
N LEU A 211 -6.22 25.91 -3.41
CA LEU A 211 -6.37 25.42 -2.03
C LEU A 211 -5.21 25.86 -1.12
N TRP A 212 -4.05 26.21 -1.68
CA TRP A 212 -2.84 26.59 -0.95
C TRP A 212 -2.74 28.10 -0.72
N ARG A 213 -3.67 28.89 -1.26
CA ARG A 213 -3.67 30.37 -1.17
C ARG A 213 -4.69 30.97 -0.21
N LYS A 214 -5.32 30.16 0.65
CA LYS A 214 -6.34 30.68 1.60
C LYS A 214 -5.83 31.76 2.57
N HIS A 215 -4.52 31.96 2.70
CA HIS A 215 -3.91 32.99 3.55
C HIS A 215 -2.91 33.91 2.84
N GLN A 216 -2.88 33.96 1.50
CA GLN A 216 -2.06 34.96 0.83
C GLN A 216 -2.71 36.34 0.92
N THR A 217 -2.13 37.23 1.73
CA THR A 217 -2.34 38.67 1.61
C THR A 217 -1.59 39.15 0.37
N SER A 218 -2.33 39.58 -0.66
CA SER A 218 -1.72 40.20 -1.83
C SER A 218 -1.02 41.49 -1.41
N ALA A 219 0.24 41.67 -1.79
CA ALA A 219 0.96 42.92 -1.57
C ALA A 219 0.61 43.91 -2.70
N PHE A 220 -0.51 44.62 -2.55
CA PHE A 220 -0.79 45.84 -3.29
C PHE A 220 -1.35 46.89 -2.34
#